data_AF-A0A560YZT9-F1
#
_entry.id   AF-A0A560YZT9-F1
#
_cell.length_a   1.000
_cell.length_b   1.000
_cell.length_c   1.000
_cell.angle_alpha   90.00
_cell.angle_beta   90.00
_cell.angle_gamma   90.00
#
_symmetry.space_group_name_H-M   'P 1'
#
loop_
_entity.id
_entity.type
_entity.pdbx_description
1 polymer ?
#
loop_
_entity_poly.entity_id
_entity_poly.type
_entity_poly.pdbx_seq_one_letter_code
_entity_poly.pdbx_strand_id
1 'polypeptide(L)'
;MLIDDDTNGDGRCQSKSILSLLSVENAPVTSEERERCRAILSQPEMYTKISRLVCKFPTEWKKDNFSDRFNWLKDGETPIVSNEVYERLKVHYEALAFWEEANLEGIEAEHWHFPPKQFIALFRQCGWLSLNEMMQIIPTRRADAPGEVDNETVTTRLTVDGVSSQQGYRPAGMHLSLNKMMRKYNFSTSERISALFSQVLTETDLLRTTREYGNTDYFTRGYEGRCNVTIQRAVPEWGPGMLNLSPIGNCSPGDGPKYIGRGVIQMTGRDLYSKYGVYRGKDFVSGTAHLNVSDVADNACDSAGYYWVKEDLRDKTPAGPWVLRGVKNIHREADALSGTELSTAAGETAADTKVLSLTRQINRASLHLARRRHFFKHAYYFLSESISPPPSAFHKRLL
;
A
#
# COMPACT_ATOMS: atom_id res chain seq x y z
N MET A 1 -20.71 -14.06 -7.06
CA MET A 1 -21.52 -15.29 -7.00
C MET A 1 -20.78 -16.36 -7.76
N LEU A 2 -20.72 -17.58 -7.23
CA LEU A 2 -20.13 -18.73 -7.92
C LEU A 2 -21.23 -19.42 -8.73
N ILE A 3 -20.98 -19.72 -10.00
CA ILE A 3 -21.92 -20.36 -10.93
C ILE A 3 -21.33 -21.68 -11.42
N ASP A 4 -22.03 -22.79 -11.19
CA ASP A 4 -21.62 -24.15 -11.56
C ASP A 4 -22.87 -25.02 -11.83
N ASP A 5 -23.88 -24.44 -12.46
CA ASP A 5 -25.17 -25.08 -12.76
C ASP A 5 -25.44 -25.19 -14.27
N ASP A 6 -24.41 -24.98 -15.09
CA ASP A 6 -24.44 -25.20 -16.53
C ASP A 6 -23.61 -26.44 -16.89
N THR A 7 -24.27 -27.59 -17.03
CA THR A 7 -23.60 -28.90 -17.04
C THR A 7 -23.66 -29.63 -18.38
N ASN A 8 -24.24 -29.04 -19.42
CA ASN A 8 -24.48 -29.75 -20.68
C ASN A 8 -23.29 -29.70 -21.66
N GLY A 9 -22.31 -28.83 -21.41
CA GLY A 9 -21.11 -28.67 -22.23
C GLY A 9 -21.34 -28.03 -23.61
N ASP A 10 -22.54 -27.50 -23.90
CA ASP A 10 -22.90 -26.99 -25.24
C ASP A 10 -22.42 -25.55 -25.51
N GLY A 11 -21.78 -24.91 -24.53
CA GLY A 11 -21.25 -23.56 -24.64
C GLY A 11 -22.31 -22.45 -24.77
N ARG A 12 -23.60 -22.72 -24.54
CA ARG A 12 -24.70 -21.75 -24.73
C ARG A 12 -25.10 -20.99 -23.46
N CYS A 13 -24.41 -21.19 -22.34
CA CYS A 13 -24.70 -20.53 -21.07
C CYS A 13 -26.15 -20.80 -20.60
N GLN A 14 -26.46 -22.06 -20.29
CA GLN A 14 -27.80 -22.49 -19.83
C GLN A 14 -27.96 -22.49 -18.30
N SER A 15 -27.06 -21.81 -17.59
CA SER A 15 -27.10 -21.64 -16.14
C SER A 15 -28.45 -21.07 -15.68
N LYS A 16 -29.17 -21.81 -14.83
CA LYS A 16 -30.42 -21.35 -14.21
C LYS A 16 -30.21 -20.10 -13.37
N SER A 17 -29.07 -20.04 -12.68
CA SER A 17 -28.67 -18.90 -11.85
C SER A 17 -28.46 -17.64 -12.70
N ILE A 18 -27.80 -17.75 -13.85
CA ILE A 18 -27.61 -16.62 -14.78
C ILE A 18 -28.93 -16.23 -15.44
N LEU A 19 -29.73 -17.19 -15.90
CA LEU A 19 -31.04 -16.91 -16.50
C LEU A 19 -31.98 -16.19 -15.53
N SER A 20 -32.04 -16.65 -14.27
CA SER A 20 -32.79 -15.99 -13.20
C SER A 20 -32.26 -14.57 -12.92
N LEU A 21 -30.93 -14.39 -12.90
CA LEU A 21 -30.32 -13.07 -12.72
C LEU A 21 -30.72 -12.10 -13.84
N LEU A 22 -30.85 -12.59 -15.07
CA LEU A 22 -31.26 -11.82 -16.25
C LEU A 22 -32.79 -11.65 -16.34
N SER A 23 -33.57 -12.30 -15.48
CA SER A 23 -35.04 -12.38 -15.58
C SER A 23 -35.49 -12.95 -16.95
N VAL A 24 -34.78 -13.98 -17.41
CA VAL A 24 -35.06 -14.71 -18.65
C VAL A 24 -35.42 -16.16 -18.28
N GLU A 25 -36.52 -16.68 -18.82
CA GLU A 25 -37.00 -18.03 -18.47
C GLU A 25 -36.20 -19.14 -19.16
N ASN A 26 -35.83 -18.96 -20.43
CA ASN A 26 -35.16 -19.96 -21.26
C ASN A 26 -34.01 -19.35 -22.06
N ALA A 27 -33.01 -20.18 -22.40
CA ALA A 27 -31.92 -19.75 -23.27
C ALA A 27 -32.47 -19.26 -24.63
N PRO A 28 -31.97 -18.12 -25.16
CA PRO A 28 -32.54 -17.51 -26.36
C PRO A 28 -32.29 -18.39 -27.60
N VAL A 29 -33.35 -18.68 -28.35
CA VAL A 29 -33.31 -19.51 -29.57
C VAL A 29 -33.58 -18.68 -30.83
N THR A 30 -34.36 -17.61 -30.74
CA THR A 30 -34.62 -16.70 -31.87
C THR A 30 -33.69 -15.48 -31.88
N SER A 31 -33.56 -14.82 -33.02
CA SER A 31 -32.78 -13.57 -33.14
C SER A 31 -33.33 -12.45 -32.25
N GLU A 32 -34.64 -12.36 -32.10
CA GLU A 32 -35.31 -11.35 -31.27
C GLU A 32 -35.05 -11.58 -29.77
N GLU A 33 -35.08 -12.83 -29.32
CA GLU A 33 -34.74 -13.20 -27.94
C GLU A 33 -33.26 -12.91 -27.63
N ARG A 34 -32.35 -13.18 -28.57
CA ARG A 34 -30.93 -12.85 -28.45
C ARG A 34 -30.72 -11.34 -28.33
N GLU A 35 -31.43 -10.55 -29.12
CA GLU A 35 -31.35 -9.09 -29.05
C GLU A 35 -31.88 -8.55 -27.72
N ARG A 36 -32.99 -9.11 -27.21
CA ARG A 36 -33.50 -8.77 -25.88
C ARG A 36 -32.49 -9.10 -24.78
N CYS A 37 -31.86 -10.27 -24.83
CA CYS A 37 -30.81 -10.64 -23.87
C CYS A 37 -29.61 -9.69 -23.96
N ARG A 38 -29.19 -9.33 -25.17
CA ARG A 38 -28.12 -8.34 -25.40
C ARG A 38 -28.47 -6.99 -24.77
N ALA A 39 -29.68 -6.49 -24.98
CA ALA A 39 -30.13 -5.23 -24.39
C ALA A 39 -30.10 -5.25 -22.85
N ILE A 40 -30.47 -6.37 -22.21
CA ILE A 40 -30.37 -6.56 -20.76
C ILE A 40 -28.90 -6.55 -20.30
N LEU A 41 -28.03 -7.30 -20.98
CA LEU A 41 -26.60 -7.38 -20.65
C LEU A 41 -25.87 -6.03 -20.81
N SER A 42 -26.35 -5.17 -21.71
CA SER A 42 -25.81 -3.82 -21.92
C SER A 42 -26.24 -2.80 -20.85
N GLN A 43 -27.19 -3.13 -19.97
CA GLN A 43 -27.59 -2.22 -18.90
C GLN A 43 -26.45 -2.06 -17.86
N PRO A 44 -26.09 -0.83 -17.43
CA PRO A 44 -24.99 -0.61 -16.49
C PRO A 44 -25.12 -1.38 -15.17
N GLU A 45 -26.34 -1.48 -14.62
CA GLU A 45 -26.61 -2.24 -13.41
C GLU A 45 -26.38 -3.74 -13.61
N MET A 46 -26.80 -4.28 -14.76
CA MET A 46 -26.60 -5.69 -15.08
C MET A 46 -25.13 -5.99 -15.33
N TYR A 47 -24.45 -5.14 -16.10
CA TYR A 47 -23.02 -5.24 -16.35
C TYR A 47 -22.22 -5.32 -15.03
N THR A 48 -22.59 -4.50 -14.04
CA THR A 48 -21.96 -4.50 -12.71
C THR A 48 -22.18 -5.81 -11.94
N LYS A 49 -23.33 -6.46 -12.11
CA LYS A 49 -23.63 -7.76 -11.50
C LYS A 49 -22.84 -8.88 -12.19
N ILE A 50 -22.91 -8.97 -13.52
CA ILE A 50 -22.28 -10.05 -14.29
C ILE A 50 -20.75 -9.98 -14.27
N SER A 51 -20.17 -8.77 -14.18
CA SER A 51 -18.71 -8.59 -14.11
C SER A 51 -18.09 -9.16 -12.83
N ARG A 52 -18.89 -9.54 -11.84
CA ARG A 52 -18.47 -10.12 -10.55
C ARG A 52 -18.86 -11.59 -10.39
N LEU A 53 -19.37 -12.22 -11.43
CA LEU A 53 -19.62 -13.66 -11.43
C LEU A 53 -18.29 -14.40 -11.58
N VAL A 54 -18.20 -15.56 -10.95
CA VAL A 54 -17.13 -16.53 -11.20
C VAL A 54 -17.85 -17.79 -11.65
N CYS A 55 -17.62 -18.18 -12.89
CA CYS A 55 -18.37 -19.26 -13.53
C CYS A 55 -17.45 -20.43 -13.81
N LYS A 56 -17.89 -21.64 -13.48
CA LYS A 56 -17.21 -22.87 -13.84
C LYS A 56 -17.76 -23.36 -15.16
N PHE A 57 -16.89 -23.51 -16.14
CA PHE A 57 -17.23 -24.07 -17.45
C PHE A 57 -15.97 -24.63 -18.12
N PRO A 58 -16.12 -25.45 -19.18
CA PRO A 58 -14.97 -25.96 -19.93
C PRO A 58 -14.19 -24.85 -20.62
N THR A 59 -12.86 -24.90 -20.52
CA THR A 59 -11.92 -24.05 -21.24
C THR A 59 -12.19 -24.02 -22.73
N GLU A 60 -12.04 -22.85 -23.34
CA GLU A 60 -12.22 -22.67 -24.78
C GLU A 60 -11.07 -23.28 -25.59
N TRP A 61 -10.03 -23.79 -24.94
CA TRP A 61 -8.81 -24.27 -25.57
C TRP A 61 -8.68 -25.80 -25.59
N LYS A 62 -9.71 -26.55 -25.15
CA LYS A 62 -9.73 -28.01 -25.17
C LYS A 62 -10.14 -28.53 -26.54
N LYS A 63 -9.26 -29.24 -27.21
CA LYS A 63 -9.51 -29.76 -28.55
C LYS A 63 -10.68 -30.74 -28.59
N ASP A 64 -10.70 -31.68 -27.65
CA ASP A 64 -11.60 -32.83 -27.70
C ASP A 64 -13.08 -32.51 -27.44
N ASN A 65 -13.43 -31.30 -26.96
CA ASN A 65 -14.82 -30.92 -26.66
C ASN A 65 -15.47 -30.06 -27.76
N PHE A 66 -14.82 -29.86 -28.91
CA PHE A 66 -15.34 -28.99 -29.96
C PHE A 66 -16.76 -29.37 -30.39
N SER A 67 -16.98 -30.65 -30.68
CA SER A 67 -18.29 -31.14 -31.12
C SER A 67 -19.36 -30.96 -30.04
N ASP A 68 -19.03 -31.24 -28.77
CA ASP A 68 -19.96 -31.05 -27.67
C ASP A 68 -20.43 -29.59 -27.58
N ARG A 69 -19.49 -28.64 -27.78
CA ARG A 69 -19.76 -27.19 -27.70
C ARG A 69 -20.46 -26.60 -28.92
N PHE A 70 -20.26 -27.16 -30.11
CA PHE A 70 -20.63 -26.45 -31.35
C PHE A 70 -21.51 -27.23 -32.31
N ASN A 71 -21.81 -28.51 -32.08
CA ASN A 71 -22.67 -29.31 -32.96
C ASN A 71 -24.02 -28.64 -33.25
N TRP A 72 -24.60 -27.94 -32.25
CA TRP A 72 -25.85 -27.19 -32.40
C TRP A 72 -25.82 -26.09 -33.48
N LEU A 73 -24.64 -25.68 -33.98
CA LEU A 73 -24.53 -24.74 -35.10
C LEU A 73 -24.92 -25.36 -36.44
N LYS A 74 -24.65 -26.66 -36.62
CA LYS A 74 -24.95 -27.40 -37.87
C LYS A 74 -26.18 -28.30 -37.76
N ASP A 75 -26.62 -28.63 -36.54
CA ASP A 75 -27.75 -29.51 -36.29
C ASP A 75 -29.09 -28.74 -36.26
N GLY A 76 -30.21 -29.45 -36.46
CA GLY A 76 -31.58 -28.89 -36.42
C GLY A 76 -32.26 -28.78 -37.79
N GLU A 77 -33.56 -28.43 -37.81
CA GLU A 77 -34.33 -28.24 -39.05
C GLU A 77 -33.85 -27.05 -39.89
N THR A 78 -33.27 -26.04 -39.23
CA THR A 78 -32.67 -24.85 -39.84
C THR A 78 -31.29 -24.58 -39.24
N PRO A 79 -30.24 -25.24 -39.77
CA PRO A 79 -28.86 -25.03 -39.31
C PRO A 79 -28.43 -23.56 -39.35
N ILE A 80 -27.66 -23.13 -38.37
CA ILE A 80 -27.16 -21.75 -38.26
C ILE A 80 -26.01 -21.51 -39.25
N VAL A 81 -25.20 -22.53 -39.49
CA VAL A 81 -24.09 -22.51 -40.47
C VAL A 81 -24.15 -23.73 -41.38
N SER A 82 -23.55 -23.63 -42.57
CA SER A 82 -23.38 -24.80 -43.45
C SER A 82 -22.32 -25.76 -42.91
N ASN A 83 -22.36 -27.02 -43.33
CA ASN A 83 -21.34 -28.02 -42.97
C ASN A 83 -19.93 -27.56 -43.34
N GLU A 84 -19.77 -26.87 -44.49
CA GLU A 84 -18.47 -26.34 -44.93
C GLU A 84 -17.93 -25.27 -43.97
N VAL A 85 -18.81 -24.39 -43.46
CA VAL A 85 -18.44 -23.37 -42.47
C VAL A 85 -18.12 -24.01 -41.12
N TYR A 86 -18.89 -25.03 -40.71
CA TYR A 86 -18.64 -25.79 -39.49
C TYR A 86 -17.27 -26.47 -39.50
N GLU A 87 -16.92 -27.17 -40.58
CA GLU A 87 -15.61 -27.83 -40.70
C GLU A 87 -14.46 -26.82 -40.72
N ARG A 88 -14.63 -25.66 -41.38
CA ARG A 88 -13.64 -24.57 -41.32
C ARG A 88 -13.47 -24.03 -39.90
N LEU A 89 -14.56 -23.87 -39.15
CA LEU A 89 -14.51 -23.45 -37.75
C LEU A 89 -13.80 -24.50 -36.89
N LYS A 90 -14.07 -25.80 -37.11
CA LYS A 90 -13.41 -26.91 -36.42
C LYS A 90 -11.91 -26.88 -36.62
N VAL A 91 -11.44 -26.81 -37.86
CA VAL A 91 -10.01 -26.74 -38.17
C VAL A 91 -9.35 -25.53 -37.52
N HIS A 92 -10.01 -24.37 -37.54
CA HIS A 92 -9.50 -23.17 -36.89
C HIS A 92 -9.42 -23.31 -35.37
N TYR A 93 -10.46 -23.85 -34.74
CA TYR A 93 -10.52 -24.12 -33.31
C TYR A 93 -9.42 -25.08 -32.86
N GLU A 94 -9.30 -26.23 -33.54
CA GLU A 94 -8.30 -27.25 -33.23
C GLU A 94 -6.86 -26.76 -33.43
N ALA A 95 -6.63 -25.79 -34.31
CA ALA A 95 -5.31 -25.18 -34.50
C ALA A 95 -4.92 -24.21 -33.38
N LEU A 96 -5.90 -23.65 -32.66
CA LEU A 96 -5.69 -22.75 -31.53
C LEU A 96 -5.81 -23.45 -30.18
N ALA A 97 -6.49 -24.59 -30.12
CA ALA A 97 -6.58 -25.43 -28.94
C ALA A 97 -5.18 -25.95 -28.56
N PHE A 98 -4.88 -25.90 -27.27
CA PHE A 98 -3.56 -26.30 -26.73
C PHE A 98 -3.67 -26.96 -25.34
N TRP A 99 -4.90 -27.19 -24.87
CA TRP A 99 -5.14 -27.55 -23.47
C TRP A 99 -4.56 -28.92 -23.11
N GLU A 100 -4.75 -29.89 -23.99
CA GLU A 100 -4.21 -31.24 -23.86
C GLU A 100 -2.68 -31.23 -23.80
N GLU A 101 -2.02 -30.41 -24.63
CA GLU A 101 -0.57 -30.25 -24.67
C GLU A 101 -0.03 -29.47 -23.46
N ALA A 102 -0.78 -28.51 -22.93
CA ALA A 102 -0.38 -27.74 -21.75
C ALA A 102 -0.23 -28.62 -20.51
N ASN A 103 -1.03 -29.69 -20.40
CA ASN A 103 -0.97 -30.70 -19.35
C ASN A 103 -0.75 -30.10 -17.95
N LEU A 104 -1.60 -29.12 -17.59
CA LEU A 104 -1.45 -28.33 -16.37
C LEU A 104 -1.81 -29.17 -15.14
N GLU A 105 -0.84 -29.42 -14.28
CA GLU A 105 -1.06 -30.16 -13.03
C GLU A 105 -2.04 -29.40 -12.11
N GLY A 106 -3.10 -30.08 -11.68
CA GLY A 106 -4.10 -29.55 -10.75
C GLY A 106 -5.12 -28.58 -11.36
N ILE A 107 -5.14 -28.41 -12.69
CA ILE A 107 -6.13 -27.58 -13.39
C ILE A 107 -6.81 -28.40 -14.49
N GLU A 108 -8.01 -28.89 -14.19
CA GLU A 108 -8.84 -29.62 -15.14
C GLU A 108 -9.39 -28.72 -16.26
N ALA A 109 -9.83 -29.33 -17.36
CA ALA A 109 -10.41 -28.59 -18.48
C ALA A 109 -11.69 -27.83 -18.10
N GLU A 110 -12.43 -28.31 -17.11
CA GLU A 110 -13.55 -27.58 -16.51
C GLU A 110 -13.08 -26.91 -15.21
N HIS A 111 -12.97 -25.59 -15.23
CA HIS A 111 -12.43 -24.82 -14.11
C HIS A 111 -13.12 -23.46 -13.97
N TRP A 112 -12.77 -22.73 -12.90
CA TRP A 112 -13.37 -21.45 -12.57
C TRP A 112 -12.77 -20.32 -13.41
N HIS A 113 -13.63 -19.56 -14.08
CA HIS A 113 -13.29 -18.38 -14.85
C HIS A 113 -13.79 -17.11 -14.17
N PHE A 114 -12.98 -16.05 -14.25
CA PHE A 114 -13.30 -14.71 -13.74
C PHE A 114 -13.30 -13.69 -14.89
N PRO A 115 -14.19 -12.69 -14.87
CA PRO A 115 -14.15 -11.59 -15.83
C PRO A 115 -12.82 -10.83 -15.71
N PRO A 116 -11.94 -10.89 -16.72
CA PRO A 116 -10.54 -10.46 -16.58
C PRO A 116 -10.43 -8.97 -16.26
N LYS A 117 -11.30 -8.14 -16.84
CA LYS A 117 -11.32 -6.69 -16.57
C LYS A 117 -11.66 -6.37 -15.13
N GLN A 118 -12.65 -7.06 -14.55
CA GLN A 118 -13.04 -6.84 -13.16
C GLN A 118 -12.00 -7.40 -12.19
N PHE A 119 -11.40 -8.55 -12.51
CA PHE A 119 -10.29 -9.11 -11.76
C PHE A 119 -9.10 -8.13 -11.71
N ILE A 120 -8.68 -7.61 -12.86
CA ILE A 120 -7.59 -6.61 -12.95
C ILE A 120 -7.97 -5.33 -12.19
N ALA A 121 -9.21 -4.84 -12.32
CA ALA A 121 -9.67 -3.65 -11.61
C ALA A 121 -9.62 -3.83 -10.09
N LEU A 122 -9.94 -5.02 -9.57
CA LEU A 122 -9.81 -5.36 -8.15
C LEU A 122 -8.34 -5.49 -7.75
N PHE A 123 -7.53 -6.18 -8.56
CA PHE A 123 -6.12 -6.40 -8.27
C PHE A 123 -5.31 -5.09 -8.24
N ARG A 124 -5.68 -4.12 -9.09
CA ARG A 124 -5.13 -2.75 -9.05
C ARG A 124 -5.38 -1.99 -7.75
N GLN A 125 -6.34 -2.42 -6.94
CA GLN A 125 -6.58 -1.83 -5.61
C GLN A 125 -5.64 -2.44 -4.55
N CYS A 126 -4.82 -3.43 -4.91
CA CYS A 126 -3.81 -3.97 -4.02
C CYS A 126 -2.72 -2.92 -3.79
N GLY A 127 -2.71 -2.31 -2.59
CA GLY A 127 -1.66 -1.38 -2.18
C GLY A 127 -0.36 -2.07 -1.73
N TRP A 128 -0.18 -3.36 -2.02
CA TRP A 128 1.04 -4.08 -1.67
C TRP A 128 2.12 -3.78 -2.71
N LEU A 129 3.22 -3.17 -2.27
CA LEU A 129 4.37 -2.91 -3.11
C LEU A 129 5.32 -4.11 -3.08
N SER A 130 5.64 -4.68 -4.24
CA SER A 130 6.80 -5.54 -4.38
C SER A 130 8.07 -4.80 -3.94
N LEU A 131 9.16 -5.55 -3.69
CA LEU A 131 10.44 -4.93 -3.34
C LEU A 131 10.87 -3.88 -4.38
N ASN A 132 10.76 -4.24 -5.66
CA ASN A 132 11.08 -3.36 -6.79
C ASN A 132 10.20 -2.10 -6.81
N GLU A 133 8.89 -2.22 -6.64
CA GLU A 133 7.99 -1.05 -6.56
C GLU A 133 8.31 -0.17 -5.34
N MET A 134 8.59 -0.78 -4.18
CA MET A 134 8.96 -0.03 -2.99
C MET A 134 10.31 0.69 -3.14
N MET A 135 11.26 0.12 -3.89
CA MET A 135 12.51 0.81 -4.20
C MET A 135 12.26 2.08 -5.02
N GLN A 136 11.32 2.05 -5.98
CA GLN A 136 11.03 3.20 -6.84
C GLN A 136 10.59 4.45 -6.06
N ILE A 137 9.89 4.28 -4.93
CA ILE A 137 9.42 5.39 -4.10
C ILE A 137 10.49 5.95 -3.16
N ILE A 138 11.69 5.34 -3.13
CA ILE A 138 12.84 5.82 -2.35
C ILE A 138 13.79 6.57 -3.29
N PRO A 139 14.02 7.88 -3.09
CA PRO A 139 14.84 8.66 -4.00
C PRO A 139 16.30 8.22 -4.00
N THR A 140 16.91 8.28 -5.18
CA THR A 140 18.35 8.05 -5.40
C THR A 140 19.16 9.22 -4.86
N ARG A 141 18.71 10.45 -5.11
CA ARG A 141 19.39 11.67 -4.65
C ARG A 141 18.88 12.12 -3.30
N ARG A 142 19.81 12.51 -2.42
CA ARG A 142 19.45 13.16 -1.16
C ARG A 142 19.06 14.61 -1.47
N ALA A 143 17.97 15.07 -0.85
CA ALA A 143 17.47 16.44 -1.04
C ALA A 143 18.39 17.51 -0.42
N ASP A 144 19.17 17.12 0.59
CA ASP A 144 19.86 18.02 1.52
C ASP A 144 21.35 17.68 1.72
N ALA A 145 21.87 16.72 0.96
CA ALA A 145 23.27 16.32 1.02
C ALA A 145 23.77 15.88 -0.37
N PRO A 146 25.05 16.10 -0.69
CA PRO A 146 25.63 15.54 -1.90
C PRO A 146 25.67 14.00 -1.82
N GLY A 147 25.54 13.35 -2.97
CA GLY A 147 25.64 11.89 -3.11
C GLY A 147 24.32 11.20 -3.43
N GLU A 148 24.46 10.01 -4.02
CA GLU A 148 23.36 9.14 -4.40
C GLU A 148 23.34 7.89 -3.50
N VAL A 149 22.16 7.37 -3.23
CA VAL A 149 21.96 6.07 -2.58
C VAL A 149 21.61 5.08 -3.68
N ASP A 150 22.57 4.23 -4.05
CA ASP A 150 22.42 3.21 -5.09
C ASP A 150 21.36 2.14 -4.75
N ASN A 151 21.06 1.30 -5.74
CA ASN A 151 20.01 0.29 -5.61
C ASN A 151 20.39 -0.84 -4.67
N GLU A 152 21.67 -1.22 -4.63
CA GLU A 152 22.17 -2.26 -3.72
C GLU A 152 22.01 -1.83 -2.27
N THR A 153 22.34 -0.57 -1.96
CA THR A 153 22.17 0.02 -0.64
C THR A 153 20.70 0.09 -0.24
N VAL A 154 19.80 0.52 -1.12
CA VAL A 154 18.36 0.55 -0.81
C VAL A 154 17.80 -0.86 -0.61
N THR A 155 18.17 -1.80 -1.48
CA THR A 155 17.79 -3.21 -1.35
C THR A 155 18.23 -3.75 0.00
N THR A 156 19.51 -3.58 0.34
CA THR A 156 20.10 -3.99 1.61
C THR A 156 19.35 -3.38 2.80
N ARG A 157 18.97 -2.11 2.72
CA ARG A 157 18.23 -1.44 3.81
C ARG A 157 16.79 -1.95 3.98
N LEU A 158 16.19 -2.46 2.92
CA LEU A 158 14.84 -3.01 2.92
C LEU A 158 14.78 -4.49 3.29
N THR A 159 15.84 -5.25 3.01
CA THR A 159 15.84 -6.72 3.11
C THR A 159 16.74 -7.26 4.21
N VAL A 160 17.86 -6.60 4.51
CA VAL A 160 18.90 -7.08 5.45
C VAL A 160 18.99 -6.18 6.68
N ASP A 161 19.30 -6.79 7.81
CA ASP A 161 19.55 -6.10 9.06
C ASP A 161 20.85 -5.27 9.01
N GLY A 162 20.92 -4.30 9.90
CA GLY A 162 22.15 -3.57 10.20
C GLY A 162 22.33 -3.59 11.71
N VAL A 163 23.52 -4.01 12.15
CA VAL A 163 23.76 -4.39 13.56
C VAL A 163 24.85 -3.56 14.22
N SER A 164 25.32 -2.49 13.56
CA SER A 164 26.35 -1.60 14.07
C SER A 164 26.05 -0.13 13.80
N SER A 165 26.77 0.76 14.48
CA SER A 165 26.66 2.20 14.22
C SER A 165 27.11 2.58 12.81
N GLN A 166 28.10 1.89 12.25
CA GLN A 166 28.56 2.10 10.87
C GLN A 166 27.47 1.70 9.87
N GLN A 167 26.86 0.53 10.05
CA GLN A 167 25.82 -0.02 9.18
C GLN A 167 24.45 0.66 9.37
N GLY A 168 24.20 1.25 10.53
CA GLY A 168 22.90 1.75 10.98
C GLY A 168 22.03 0.62 11.55
N TYR A 169 21.44 0.82 12.73
CA TYR A 169 20.67 -0.22 13.41
C TYR A 169 19.28 -0.39 12.79
N ARG A 170 19.01 -1.52 12.16
CA ARG A 170 17.69 -1.84 11.59
C ARG A 170 17.49 -3.35 11.49
N PRO A 171 16.25 -3.83 11.49
CA PRO A 171 15.96 -5.25 11.30
C PRO A 171 15.85 -5.61 9.80
N ALA A 172 15.99 -6.89 9.48
CA ALA A 172 15.76 -7.43 8.14
C ALA A 172 14.27 -7.42 7.77
N GLY A 173 13.95 -7.54 6.48
CA GLY A 173 12.55 -7.72 6.02
C GLY A 173 11.63 -6.50 6.23
N MET A 174 12.19 -5.29 6.25
CA MET A 174 11.43 -4.04 6.39
C MET A 174 10.38 -3.85 5.30
N HIS A 175 10.67 -4.23 4.05
CA HIS A 175 9.72 -4.11 2.94
C HIS A 175 8.40 -4.90 3.16
N LEU A 176 8.48 -6.11 3.73
CA LEU A 176 7.29 -6.90 4.08
C LEU A 176 6.52 -6.24 5.23
N SER A 177 7.26 -5.80 6.25
CA SER A 177 6.68 -5.22 7.47
C SER A 177 6.02 -3.86 7.21
N LEU A 178 6.60 -3.05 6.31
CA LEU A 178 6.00 -1.80 5.83
C LEU A 178 4.67 -2.07 5.11
N ASN A 179 4.61 -3.06 4.22
CA ASN A 179 3.36 -3.43 3.54
C ASN A 179 2.28 -3.92 4.52
N LYS A 180 2.63 -4.78 5.47
CA LYS A 180 1.70 -5.23 6.53
C LYS A 180 1.16 -4.04 7.33
N MET A 181 2.04 -3.12 7.71
CA MET A 181 1.66 -1.91 8.44
C MET A 181 0.74 -1.02 7.60
N MET A 182 1.11 -0.75 6.34
CA MET A 182 0.30 0.06 5.43
C MET A 182 -1.13 -0.51 5.29
N ARG A 183 -1.24 -1.83 5.09
CA ARG A 183 -2.52 -2.53 5.04
C ARG A 183 -3.30 -2.43 6.36
N LYS A 184 -2.66 -2.69 7.50
CA LYS A 184 -3.31 -2.67 8.82
C LYS A 184 -3.87 -1.29 9.17
N TYR A 185 -3.16 -0.23 8.83
CA TYR A 185 -3.51 1.14 9.21
C TYR A 185 -4.10 1.96 8.06
N ASN A 186 -4.56 1.33 6.98
CA ASN A 186 -5.27 1.94 5.86
C ASN A 186 -4.48 3.04 5.10
N PHE A 187 -3.19 2.81 4.87
CA PHE A 187 -2.40 3.57 3.90
C PHE A 187 -2.67 3.02 2.50
N SER A 188 -3.86 3.32 1.97
CA SER A 188 -4.39 2.69 0.75
C SER A 188 -4.44 3.61 -0.46
N THR A 189 -3.97 4.86 -0.35
CA THR A 189 -3.93 5.84 -1.44
C THR A 189 -2.51 6.34 -1.67
N SER A 190 -2.24 6.84 -2.88
CA SER A 190 -0.95 7.44 -3.25
C SER A 190 -0.57 8.57 -2.30
N GLU A 191 -1.51 9.40 -1.87
CA GLU A 191 -1.30 10.51 -0.94
C GLU A 191 -0.84 10.01 0.42
N ARG A 192 -1.57 9.03 0.99
CA ARG A 192 -1.27 8.48 2.32
C ARG A 192 0.08 7.78 2.34
N ILE A 193 0.35 6.94 1.34
CA ILE A 193 1.62 6.21 1.24
C ILE A 193 2.77 7.21 1.05
N SER A 194 2.63 8.19 0.15
CA SER A 194 3.67 9.21 -0.08
C SER A 194 3.90 10.07 1.14
N ALA A 195 2.84 10.46 1.85
CA ALA A 195 2.91 11.19 3.09
C ALA A 195 3.67 10.39 4.16
N LEU A 196 3.36 9.11 4.34
CA LEU A 196 4.05 8.22 5.25
C LEU A 196 5.54 8.11 4.91
N PHE A 197 5.87 7.75 3.66
CA PHE A 197 7.26 7.56 3.23
C PHE A 197 8.06 8.86 3.32
N SER A 198 7.45 10.02 3.09
CA SER A 198 8.14 11.30 3.27
C SER A 198 8.69 11.49 4.69
N GLN A 199 7.94 11.03 5.69
CA GLN A 199 8.32 11.11 7.09
C GLN A 199 9.27 9.98 7.44
N VAL A 200 8.90 8.72 7.13
CA VAL A 200 9.73 7.54 7.40
C VAL A 200 11.14 7.69 6.86
N LEU A 201 11.29 8.05 5.58
CA LEU A 201 12.59 8.20 4.95
C LEU A 201 13.40 9.34 5.57
N THR A 202 12.74 10.37 6.09
CA THR A 202 13.41 11.45 6.82
C THR A 202 13.87 11.01 8.21
N GLU A 203 12.98 10.38 8.99
CA GLU A 203 13.25 9.94 10.37
C GLU A 203 14.29 8.82 10.48
N THR A 204 14.49 8.06 9.39
CA THR A 204 15.35 6.86 9.37
C THR A 204 16.65 7.04 8.58
N ASP A 205 16.94 8.25 8.11
CA ASP A 205 18.03 8.53 7.16
C ASP A 205 17.99 7.58 5.94
N LEU A 206 16.85 7.58 5.24
CA LEU A 206 16.55 6.69 4.11
C LEU A 206 16.65 5.21 4.51
N LEU A 207 15.91 4.82 5.55
CA LEU A 207 15.85 3.46 6.12
C LEU A 207 17.20 2.91 6.58
N ARG A 208 18.19 3.77 6.82
CA ARG A 208 19.49 3.36 7.35
C ARG A 208 19.37 2.85 8.79
N THR A 209 18.58 3.53 9.61
CA THR A 209 18.42 3.21 11.03
C THR A 209 16.97 3.35 11.49
N THR A 210 16.59 2.49 12.42
CA THR A 210 15.35 2.55 13.22
C THR A 210 15.65 2.88 14.68
N ARG A 211 16.89 3.27 15.00
CA ARG A 211 17.32 3.77 16.31
C ARG A 211 17.91 5.16 16.14
N GLU A 212 17.53 6.07 17.02
CA GLU A 212 18.11 7.40 17.06
C GLU A 212 19.63 7.34 17.24
N TYR A 213 20.35 8.23 16.54
CA TYR A 213 21.79 8.37 16.70
C TYR A 213 22.12 9.11 18.00
N GLY A 214 23.13 8.63 18.72
CA GLY A 214 23.59 9.28 19.94
C GLY A 214 24.37 8.34 20.84
N ASN A 215 24.81 8.87 21.97
CA ASN A 215 25.46 8.11 23.03
C ASN A 215 24.71 8.29 24.35
N THR A 216 25.11 7.55 25.38
CA THR A 216 24.46 7.58 26.70
C THR A 216 24.39 9.00 27.28
N ASP A 217 25.43 9.81 27.12
CA ASP A 217 25.47 11.16 27.67
C ASP A 217 24.49 12.09 26.96
N TYR A 218 24.45 12.04 25.63
CA TYR A 218 23.47 12.77 24.81
C TYR A 218 22.04 12.41 25.22
N PHE A 219 21.72 11.12 25.31
CA PHE A 219 20.37 10.66 25.66
C PHE A 219 20.02 10.98 27.12
N THR A 220 20.98 10.89 28.04
CA THR A 220 20.76 11.27 29.43
C THR A 220 20.46 12.77 29.52
N ARG A 221 21.25 13.62 28.84
CA ARG A 221 21.00 15.06 28.75
C ARG A 221 19.65 15.36 28.09
N GLY A 222 19.29 14.74 26.97
CA GLY A 222 18.07 15.07 26.23
C GLY A 222 16.78 14.49 26.82
N TYR A 223 16.84 13.33 27.47
CA TYR A 223 15.66 12.52 27.78
C TYR A 223 15.46 12.13 29.24
N GLU A 224 16.50 12.11 30.06
CA GLU A 224 16.41 11.67 31.46
C GLU A 224 15.56 12.65 32.30
N GLY A 225 14.68 12.11 33.16
CA GLY A 225 13.88 12.91 34.10
C GLY A 225 12.74 13.72 33.48
N ARG A 226 12.45 13.54 32.18
CA ARG A 226 11.28 14.12 31.51
C ARG A 226 10.02 13.32 31.86
N CYS A 227 9.64 13.34 33.13
CA CYS A 227 8.60 12.50 33.69
C CYS A 227 7.19 13.01 33.33
N ASN A 228 6.66 13.97 34.10
CA ASN A 228 5.27 14.43 34.01
C ASN A 228 5.11 15.96 33.98
N VAL A 229 6.21 16.71 34.08
CA VAL A 229 6.24 18.18 33.97
C VAL A 229 7.21 18.61 32.88
N THR A 230 6.99 19.81 32.34
CA THR A 230 8.00 20.47 31.50
C THR A 230 9.21 20.81 32.36
N ILE A 231 10.39 20.43 31.89
CA ILE A 231 11.67 20.77 32.55
C ILE A 231 12.47 21.75 31.70
N GLN A 232 13.36 22.50 32.33
CA GLN A 232 14.33 23.34 31.63
C GLN A 232 15.71 22.72 31.70
N ARG A 233 16.36 22.55 30.54
CA ARG A 233 17.71 22.00 30.46
C ARG A 233 18.44 22.53 29.25
N ALA A 234 19.74 22.78 29.40
CA ALA A 234 20.61 23.02 28.26
C ALA A 234 20.97 21.69 27.58
N VAL A 235 20.66 21.58 26.29
CA VAL A 235 21.04 20.44 25.45
C VAL A 235 21.77 21.02 24.24
N PRO A 236 23.11 21.17 24.29
CA PRO A 236 23.89 21.86 23.26
C PRO A 236 23.63 21.34 21.85
N GLU A 237 23.33 20.05 21.72
CA GLU A 237 23.02 19.38 20.46
C GLU A 237 21.70 19.85 19.83
N TRP A 238 20.77 20.41 20.61
CA TRP A 238 19.45 20.87 20.14
C TRP A 238 19.35 22.39 19.99
N GLY A 239 20.33 23.13 20.51
CA GLY A 239 20.40 24.57 20.37
C GLY A 239 21.02 25.26 21.58
N PRO A 240 21.24 26.59 21.47
CA PRO A 240 21.81 27.37 22.54
C PRO A 240 20.80 27.60 23.68
N GLY A 241 21.32 27.71 24.91
CA GLY A 241 20.55 28.13 26.08
C GLY A 241 19.70 27.03 26.72
N MET A 242 18.81 27.45 27.63
CA MET A 242 17.88 26.56 28.33
C MET A 242 16.66 26.27 27.46
N LEU A 243 16.39 25.00 27.21
CA LEU A 243 15.25 24.54 26.42
C LEU A 243 14.11 24.08 27.34
N ASN A 244 12.87 24.44 26.99
CA ASN A 244 11.68 23.86 27.61
C ASN A 244 11.43 22.47 27.01
N LEU A 245 11.64 21.41 27.79
CA LEU A 245 11.48 20.02 27.36
C LEU A 245 10.20 19.42 27.92
N SER A 246 9.27 19.07 27.03
CA SER A 246 7.99 18.46 27.39
C SER A 246 8.17 17.08 28.06
N PRO A 247 7.25 16.66 28.95
CA PRO A 247 7.29 15.33 29.56
C PRO A 247 7.07 14.23 28.52
N ILE A 248 7.75 13.10 28.70
CA ILE A 248 7.69 11.91 27.83
C ILE A 248 7.61 10.60 28.63
N GLY A 249 7.33 10.68 29.94
CA GLY A 249 7.19 9.52 30.83
C GLY A 249 8.48 8.93 31.37
N ASN A 250 9.63 9.55 31.09
CA ASN A 250 10.94 9.07 31.56
C ASN A 250 11.13 9.49 33.02
N CYS A 251 10.68 8.64 33.94
CA CYS A 251 10.59 8.93 35.37
C CYS A 251 11.64 8.20 36.22
N SER A 252 12.27 7.16 35.68
CA SER A 252 13.24 6.34 36.41
C SER A 252 14.66 6.57 35.90
N PRO A 253 15.69 6.52 36.78
CA PRO A 253 17.09 6.56 36.38
C PRO A 253 17.42 5.60 35.23
N GLY A 254 17.99 6.14 34.15
CA GLY A 254 18.38 5.38 32.96
C GLY A 254 17.27 5.21 31.93
N ASP A 255 16.11 5.84 32.13
CA ASP A 255 15.05 5.89 31.12
C ASP A 255 15.49 6.68 29.87
N GLY A 256 16.37 7.68 30.02
CA GLY A 256 16.84 8.51 28.91
C GLY A 256 17.41 7.69 27.75
N PRO A 257 18.46 6.87 27.97
CA PRO A 257 19.00 5.96 26.95
C PRO A 257 18.07 4.80 26.55
N LYS A 258 17.17 4.36 27.45
CA LYS A 258 16.27 3.24 27.17
C LYS A 258 15.11 3.62 26.26
N TYR A 259 14.58 4.84 26.34
CA TYR A 259 13.38 5.26 25.57
C TYR A 259 13.67 6.41 24.60
N ILE A 260 14.78 6.33 23.90
CA ILE A 260 15.14 7.17 22.74
C ILE A 260 14.18 6.95 21.57
N GLY A 261 14.37 7.69 20.47
CA GLY A 261 13.66 7.41 19.23
C GLY A 261 13.90 5.98 18.72
N ARG A 262 12.83 5.21 18.49
CA ARG A 262 12.87 3.92 17.79
C ARG A 262 11.74 3.70 16.79
N GLY A 263 11.97 2.77 15.88
CA GLY A 263 11.04 2.44 14.80
C GLY A 263 11.12 3.43 13.64
N VAL A 264 10.26 3.25 12.64
CA VAL A 264 10.36 4.03 11.39
C VAL A 264 9.88 5.47 11.50
N ILE A 265 9.28 5.86 12.64
CA ILE A 265 8.87 7.23 12.94
C ILE A 265 9.53 7.78 14.21
N GLN A 266 10.50 7.06 14.78
CA GLN A 266 11.26 7.49 15.97
C GLN A 266 10.38 7.78 17.20
N MET A 267 9.52 6.82 17.55
CA MET A 267 8.70 6.87 18.77
C MET A 267 9.62 7.03 19.99
N THR A 268 9.37 8.03 20.83
CA THR A 268 10.27 8.46 21.92
C THR A 268 9.53 8.60 23.26
N GLY A 269 10.15 8.14 24.34
CA GLY A 269 9.65 8.26 25.71
C GLY A 269 8.90 7.03 26.25
N ARG A 270 9.15 6.68 27.52
CA ARG A 270 8.56 5.51 28.19
C ARG A 270 7.03 5.50 28.13
N ASP A 271 6.39 6.67 28.23
CA ASP A 271 4.93 6.78 28.18
C ASP A 271 4.37 6.25 26.84
N LEU A 272 5.04 6.59 25.75
CA LEU A 272 4.58 6.25 24.42
C LEU A 272 4.85 4.76 24.11
N TYR A 273 5.99 4.24 24.57
CA TYR A 273 6.31 2.81 24.52
C TYR A 273 5.30 1.98 25.32
N SER A 274 4.94 2.42 26.54
CA SER A 274 3.95 1.76 27.39
C SER A 274 2.57 1.73 26.72
N LYS A 275 2.10 2.88 26.21
CA LYS A 275 0.80 2.96 25.51
C LYS A 275 0.77 2.11 24.24
N TYR A 276 1.87 2.09 23.47
CA TYR A 276 2.01 1.20 22.33
C TYR A 276 1.96 -0.27 22.75
N GLY A 277 2.63 -0.62 23.85
CA GLY A 277 2.60 -1.97 24.41
C GLY A 277 1.22 -2.44 24.81
N VAL A 278 0.45 -1.59 25.50
CA VAL A 278 -0.97 -1.85 25.82
C VAL A 278 -1.78 -2.08 24.55
N TYR A 279 -1.63 -1.21 23.54
CA TYR A 279 -2.33 -1.38 22.26
C TYR A 279 -1.96 -2.67 21.53
N ARG A 280 -0.71 -3.12 21.64
CA ARG A 280 -0.22 -4.35 21.01
C ARG A 280 -0.43 -5.62 21.82
N GLY A 281 -0.80 -5.51 23.10
CA GLY A 281 -0.76 -6.64 24.03
C GLY A 281 0.65 -7.20 24.21
N LYS A 282 1.68 -6.34 24.21
CA LYS A 282 3.09 -6.73 24.30
C LYS A 282 3.89 -5.77 25.19
N ASP A 283 4.85 -6.30 25.93
CA ASP A 283 5.76 -5.49 26.75
C ASP A 283 6.87 -4.85 25.92
N PHE A 284 7.12 -3.57 26.15
CA PHE A 284 8.22 -2.77 25.58
C PHE A 284 8.95 -1.92 26.63
N VAL A 285 8.69 -2.10 27.92
CA VAL A 285 9.23 -1.25 29.00
C VAL A 285 9.99 -2.01 30.08
N SER A 286 9.85 -3.34 30.17
CA SER A 286 10.66 -4.13 31.11
C SER A 286 11.99 -4.56 30.51
N GLY A 287 13.05 -4.58 31.34
CA GLY A 287 14.38 -5.06 30.93
C GLY A 287 14.87 -4.46 29.60
N THR A 288 15.13 -5.32 28.63
CA THR A 288 15.58 -4.97 27.26
C THR A 288 14.45 -4.89 26.23
N ALA A 289 13.18 -5.02 26.65
CA ALA A 289 12.04 -5.11 25.72
C ALA A 289 11.85 -3.87 24.84
N HIS A 290 12.34 -2.70 25.26
CA HIS A 290 12.35 -1.47 24.47
C HIS A 290 13.11 -1.61 23.13
N LEU A 291 14.11 -2.50 23.05
CA LEU A 291 14.85 -2.79 21.82
C LEU A 291 13.94 -3.40 20.75
N ASN A 292 12.89 -4.12 21.14
CA ASN A 292 11.97 -4.75 20.19
C ASN A 292 11.21 -3.73 19.32
N VAL A 293 11.17 -2.45 19.69
CA VAL A 293 10.58 -1.39 18.86
C VAL A 293 11.46 -1.06 17.66
N SER A 294 12.78 -1.25 17.73
CA SER A 294 13.69 -1.08 16.59
C SER A 294 14.10 -2.42 15.95
N ASP A 295 14.25 -3.47 16.74
CA ASP A 295 14.98 -4.68 16.31
C ASP A 295 14.08 -5.75 15.70
N VAL A 296 12.77 -5.52 15.71
CA VAL A 296 11.78 -6.41 15.10
C VAL A 296 11.03 -5.59 14.06
N ALA A 297 11.19 -5.93 12.79
CA ALA A 297 10.66 -5.16 11.66
C ALA A 297 9.16 -4.90 11.77
N ASP A 298 8.38 -5.92 12.16
CA ASP A 298 6.93 -5.77 12.36
C ASP A 298 6.62 -4.73 13.45
N ASN A 299 7.36 -4.66 14.56
CA ASN A 299 7.12 -3.63 15.60
C ASN A 299 7.64 -2.25 15.16
N ALA A 300 8.80 -2.21 14.50
CA ALA A 300 9.41 -0.97 14.00
C ALA A 300 8.50 -0.25 13.01
N CYS A 301 7.85 -0.99 12.12
CA CYS A 301 6.84 -0.45 11.21
C CYS A 301 5.52 -0.18 11.95
N ASP A 302 4.97 -1.16 12.67
CA ASP A 302 3.64 -1.06 13.26
C ASP A 302 3.51 0.07 14.29
N SER A 303 4.57 0.35 15.07
CA SER A 303 4.62 1.50 15.98
C SER A 303 4.39 2.84 15.27
N ALA A 304 4.86 2.98 14.03
CA ALA A 304 4.59 4.17 13.23
C ALA A 304 3.12 4.26 12.81
N GLY A 305 2.53 3.14 12.37
CA GLY A 305 1.10 3.08 12.07
C GLY A 305 0.22 3.39 13.28
N TYR A 306 0.59 2.86 14.45
CA TYR A 306 -0.06 3.19 15.73
C TYR A 306 0.03 4.68 16.05
N TYR A 307 1.23 5.26 15.99
CA TYR A 307 1.43 6.69 16.23
C TYR A 307 0.56 7.52 15.28
N TRP A 308 0.56 7.16 13.99
CA TRP A 308 -0.19 7.84 12.94
C TRP A 308 -1.69 7.93 13.23
N VAL A 309 -2.30 6.84 13.68
CA VAL A 309 -3.75 6.82 13.96
C VAL A 309 -4.11 7.35 15.36
N LYS A 310 -3.18 7.27 16.33
CA LYS A 310 -3.44 7.66 17.72
C LYS A 310 -3.21 9.15 17.98
N GLU A 311 -2.30 9.77 17.25
CA GLU A 311 -1.83 11.12 17.51
C GLU A 311 -2.97 12.13 17.48
N ASP A 312 -3.02 12.95 18.53
CA ASP A 312 -3.94 14.08 18.62
C ASP A 312 -3.40 15.24 17.80
N LEU A 313 -4.18 15.66 16.82
CA LEU A 313 -3.73 16.68 15.91
C LEU A 313 -3.72 18.04 16.60
N ARG A 314 -2.71 18.84 16.27
CA ARG A 314 -2.49 20.17 16.87
C ARG A 314 -2.16 21.21 15.82
N ASP A 315 -2.56 22.43 16.10
CA ASP A 315 -2.21 23.61 15.32
C ASP A 315 -1.30 24.52 16.12
N LYS A 316 -0.32 25.11 15.44
CA LYS A 316 0.51 26.16 16.02
C LYS A 316 -0.20 27.48 15.81
N THR A 317 -0.62 28.11 16.91
CA THR A 317 -1.22 29.43 16.84
C THR A 317 -0.19 30.49 16.44
N PRO A 318 -0.61 31.63 15.84
CA PRO A 318 0.29 32.75 15.56
C PRO A 318 1.00 33.27 16.81
N ALA A 319 0.33 33.20 17.98
CA ALA A 319 0.86 33.60 19.28
C ALA A 319 1.93 32.64 19.85
N GLY A 320 2.23 31.53 19.18
CA GLY A 320 3.28 30.58 19.56
C GLY A 320 2.83 29.24 20.15
N PRO A 321 1.79 29.13 21.00
CA PRO A 321 1.43 27.84 21.60
C PRO A 321 0.77 26.87 20.62
N TRP A 322 0.91 25.58 20.93
CA TRP A 322 0.21 24.49 20.25
C TRP A 322 -1.15 24.25 20.89
N VAL A 323 -2.20 24.19 20.08
CA VAL A 323 -3.57 23.94 20.53
C VAL A 323 -4.06 22.62 19.95
N LEU A 324 -4.73 21.82 20.78
CA LEU A 324 -5.38 20.58 20.36
C LEU A 324 -6.55 20.88 19.42
N ARG A 325 -6.60 20.19 18.28
CA ARG A 325 -7.73 20.26 17.36
C ARG A 325 -8.93 19.39 17.77
N GLY A 326 -8.77 18.53 18.78
CA GLY A 326 -9.80 17.58 19.19
C GLY A 326 -10.06 16.45 18.19
N VAL A 327 -9.27 16.37 17.11
CA VAL A 327 -9.31 15.27 16.13
C VAL A 327 -8.03 14.47 16.18
N LYS A 328 -8.16 13.16 16.02
CA LYS A 328 -7.05 12.22 15.90
C LYS A 328 -6.81 11.85 14.44
N ASN A 329 -5.71 11.14 14.22
CA ASN A 329 -5.35 10.44 13.00
C ASN A 329 -4.76 11.37 11.93
N ILE A 330 -3.45 11.22 11.70
CA ILE A 330 -2.66 11.99 10.73
C ILE A 330 -3.12 11.72 9.29
N HIS A 331 -3.89 10.65 9.03
CA HIS A 331 -4.54 10.47 7.72
C HIS A 331 -5.37 11.67 7.32
N ARG A 332 -5.95 12.44 8.24
CA ARG A 332 -6.67 13.68 7.89
C ARG A 332 -5.78 14.71 7.21
N GLU A 333 -4.51 14.80 7.62
CA GLU A 333 -3.52 15.66 6.95
C GLU A 333 -3.10 15.09 5.60
N ALA A 334 -2.97 13.77 5.51
CA ALA A 334 -2.58 13.11 4.28
C ALA A 334 -3.71 13.17 3.23
N ASP A 335 -4.96 12.96 3.64
CA ASP A 335 -6.14 13.04 2.79
C ASP A 335 -6.36 14.44 2.23
N ALA A 336 -5.93 15.48 2.98
CA ALA A 336 -5.94 16.83 2.48
C ALA A 336 -5.06 16.99 1.23
N LEU A 337 -4.07 16.11 0.97
CA LEU A 337 -3.25 16.11 -0.24
C LEU A 337 -3.99 15.60 -1.49
N SER A 338 -5.20 15.05 -1.32
CA SER A 338 -6.02 14.60 -2.45
C SER A 338 -6.30 15.77 -3.41
N GLY A 339 -6.23 15.49 -4.71
CA GLY A 339 -6.46 16.47 -5.77
C GLY A 339 -5.32 17.48 -5.96
N THR A 340 -4.18 17.29 -5.29
CA THR A 340 -3.00 18.12 -5.53
C THR A 340 -2.32 17.74 -6.86
N GLU A 341 -2.35 18.66 -7.82
CA GLU A 341 -1.72 18.51 -9.13
C GLU A 341 -0.26 18.97 -9.10
N LEU A 342 0.69 18.04 -8.95
CA LEU A 342 2.12 18.37 -8.89
C LEU A 342 2.73 18.86 -10.22
N SER A 343 1.98 18.84 -11.33
CA SER A 343 2.44 19.39 -12.62
C SER A 343 2.34 20.92 -12.69
N THR A 344 1.71 21.58 -11.71
CA THR A 344 1.56 23.05 -11.67
C THR A 344 2.22 23.66 -10.45
N ALA A 345 2.73 24.89 -10.57
CA ALA A 345 3.33 25.62 -9.45
C ALA A 345 2.34 25.84 -8.28
N ALA A 346 1.05 26.05 -8.60
CA ALA A 346 0.01 26.19 -7.60
C ALA A 346 -0.22 24.87 -6.83
N GLY A 347 -0.28 23.74 -7.53
CA GLY A 347 -0.42 22.44 -6.91
C GLY A 347 0.80 22.06 -6.08
N GLU A 348 2.03 22.32 -6.56
CA GLU A 348 3.25 22.14 -5.75
C GLU A 348 3.22 22.95 -4.46
N THR A 349 2.81 24.22 -4.52
CA THR A 349 2.69 25.11 -3.35
C THR A 349 1.64 24.59 -2.36
N ALA A 350 0.52 24.11 -2.88
CA ALA A 350 -0.52 23.47 -2.07
C ALA A 350 0.00 22.19 -1.39
N ALA A 351 0.74 21.35 -2.11
CA ALA A 351 1.40 20.16 -1.57
C ALA A 351 2.33 20.54 -0.41
N ASP A 352 3.20 21.53 -0.64
CA ASP A 352 4.24 21.95 0.31
C ASP A 352 3.66 22.54 1.60
N THR A 353 2.49 23.17 1.51
CA THR A 353 1.74 23.67 2.66
C THR A 353 1.13 22.53 3.48
N LYS A 354 0.52 21.56 2.81
CA LYS A 354 -0.09 20.38 3.45
C LYS A 354 0.98 19.46 4.08
N VAL A 355 2.11 19.25 3.40
CA VAL A 355 3.26 18.49 3.94
C VAL A 355 3.84 19.18 5.19
N LEU A 356 3.86 20.51 5.26
CA LEU A 356 4.25 21.23 6.48
C LEU A 356 3.28 20.94 7.63
N SER A 357 1.97 21.02 7.38
CA SER A 357 0.94 20.72 8.38
C SER A 357 1.06 19.28 8.91
N LEU A 358 1.26 18.32 8.00
CA LEU A 358 1.52 16.92 8.32
C LEU A 358 2.81 16.73 9.12
N THR A 359 3.93 17.32 8.65
CA THR A 359 5.24 17.23 9.30
C THR A 359 5.16 17.71 10.74
N ARG A 360 4.39 18.77 11.00
CA ARG A 360 4.18 19.28 12.36
C ARG A 360 3.56 18.26 13.30
N GLN A 361 2.81 17.27 12.81
CA GLN A 361 2.22 16.20 13.62
C GLN A 361 3.24 15.12 14.02
N ILE A 362 4.30 14.97 13.22
CA ILE A 362 5.41 14.04 13.50
C ILE A 362 6.51 14.74 14.29
N ASN A 363 6.98 15.89 13.79
CA ASN A 363 8.03 16.71 14.35
C ASN A 363 7.54 18.16 14.46
N ARG A 364 7.20 18.58 15.67
CA ARG A 364 6.63 19.91 15.97
C ARG A 364 7.58 21.06 15.60
N ALA A 365 8.89 20.82 15.57
CA ALA A 365 9.88 21.80 15.14
C ALA A 365 10.02 21.89 13.61
N SER A 366 9.34 21.01 12.87
CA SER A 366 9.35 20.96 11.39
C SER A 366 10.76 20.80 10.80
N LEU A 367 11.64 20.08 11.52
CA LEU A 367 12.99 19.81 11.06
C LEU A 367 12.99 19.03 9.73
N HIS A 368 13.96 19.37 8.87
CA HIS A 368 14.16 18.75 7.55
C HIS A 368 12.95 18.89 6.61
N LEU A 369 12.17 19.97 6.71
CA LEU A 369 10.97 20.17 5.90
C LEU A 369 11.21 20.09 4.39
N ALA A 370 12.32 20.66 3.89
CA ALA A 370 12.68 20.59 2.47
C ALA A 370 12.86 19.13 2.01
N ARG A 371 13.55 18.32 2.81
CA ARG A 371 13.73 16.88 2.58
C ARG A 371 12.39 16.15 2.55
N ARG A 372 11.51 16.41 3.52
CA ARG A 372 10.16 15.79 3.58
C ARG A 372 9.32 16.13 2.37
N ARG A 373 9.33 17.40 1.93
CA ARG A 373 8.64 17.83 0.69
C ARG A 373 9.17 17.12 -0.54
N HIS A 374 10.48 17.03 -0.68
CA HIS A 374 11.11 16.32 -1.80
C HIS A 374 10.73 14.84 -1.80
N PHE A 375 10.81 14.16 -0.66
CA PHE A 375 10.46 12.74 -0.54
C PHE A 375 8.98 12.47 -0.79
N PHE A 376 8.09 13.37 -0.35
CA PHE A 376 6.67 13.28 -0.68
C PHE A 376 6.44 13.33 -2.20
N LYS A 377 6.99 14.35 -2.87
CA LYS A 377 6.83 14.54 -4.32
C LYS A 377 7.39 13.33 -5.10
N HIS A 378 8.58 12.85 -4.72
CA HIS A 378 9.19 11.65 -5.32
C HIS A 378 8.26 10.44 -5.23
N ALA A 379 7.81 10.08 -4.02
CA ALA A 379 6.94 8.93 -3.84
C ALA A 379 5.60 9.10 -4.60
N TYR A 380 5.03 10.30 -4.59
CA TYR A 380 3.76 10.59 -5.24
C TYR A 380 3.82 10.41 -6.76
N TYR A 381 4.91 10.84 -7.41
CA TYR A 381 5.06 10.64 -8.85
C TYR A 381 5.12 9.16 -9.27
N PHE A 382 5.56 8.26 -8.39
CA PHE A 382 5.65 6.82 -8.70
C PHE A 382 4.45 6.01 -8.23
N LEU A 383 3.63 6.55 -7.32
CA LEU A 383 2.43 5.89 -6.80
C LEU A 383 1.13 6.40 -7.41
N SER A 384 1.08 7.67 -7.82
CA SER A 384 -0.14 8.26 -8.38
C SER A 384 -0.34 7.83 -9.83
N GLU A 385 -1.60 7.85 -10.27
CA GLU A 385 -1.96 7.64 -11.69
C GLU A 385 -1.73 8.91 -12.55
N SER A 386 -0.87 9.82 -12.10
CA SER A 386 -0.53 11.03 -12.85
C SER A 386 0.05 10.68 -14.23
N ILE A 387 -0.58 11.19 -15.28
CA ILE A 387 -0.13 11.01 -16.66
C ILE A 387 1.04 11.93 -17.04
N SER A 388 1.28 12.99 -16.25
CA SER A 388 2.43 13.87 -16.46
C SER A 388 3.71 13.18 -15.99
N PRO A 389 4.77 13.14 -16.84
CA PRO A 389 6.03 12.55 -16.43
C PRO A 389 6.63 13.36 -15.26
N PRO A 390 7.33 12.70 -14.33
CA PRO A 390 8.00 13.42 -13.26
C PRO A 390 9.10 14.34 -13.82
N PRO A 391 9.35 15.50 -13.18
CA PRO A 391 10.54 16.31 -13.46
C PRO A 391 11.83 15.50 -13.34
N SER A 392 12.89 15.89 -14.05
CA SER A 392 14.18 15.18 -14.07
C SER A 392 14.83 14.97 -12.69
N ALA A 393 14.48 15.82 -11.72
CA ALA A 393 14.88 15.68 -10.32
C ALA A 393 14.29 14.44 -9.62
N PHE A 394 13.23 13.85 -10.17
CA PHE A 394 12.53 12.68 -9.66
C PHE A 394 12.57 11.56 -10.72
N HIS A 395 13.64 10.77 -10.73
CA HIS A 395 13.82 9.70 -11.71
C HIS A 395 13.59 8.32 -11.08
N LYS A 396 13.14 7.38 -11.91
CA LYS A 396 13.05 5.96 -11.55
C LYS A 396 14.44 5.42 -11.28
N ARG A 397 14.53 4.49 -10.33
CA ARG A 397 15.71 3.63 -10.18
C ARG A 397 15.78 2.68 -11.37
N LEU A 398 16.98 2.49 -11.92
CA LEU A 398 17.26 1.46 -12.93
C LEU A 398 17.41 0.11 -12.23
N LEU A 399 16.31 -0.64 -12.11
CA LEU A 399 16.27 -1.89 -11.33
C LEU A 399 16.87 -3.08 -12.06
#